data_AF-A0A8T6HAN7-F1
#
_entry.id   AF-A0A8T6HAN7-F1
#
_cell.length_a   1.000
_cell.length_b   1.000
_cell.length_c   1.000
_cell.angle_alpha   90.00
_cell.angle_beta   90.00
_cell.angle_gamma   90.00
#
_symmetry.space_group_name_H-M   'P 1'
#
loop_
_entity.id
_entity.type
_entity.pdbx_description
1 polymer ?
#
loop_
_entity_poly.entity_id
_entity_poly.type
_entity_poly.pdbx_seq_one_letter_code
_entity_poly.pdbx_strand_id
1 'polypeptide(L)'
;MSQKAASPRASIIRCASCDGFGWFDDEFDGESADCDWCAGVGYVYRRDGRDAAIPKADFAAVADALERLEHERLRELGYQGAAKKPWQQEIRKDTQLGRNPYTGGDA
;
A
#
# COMPACT_ATOMS: atom_id res chain seq x y z
N MET A 1 34.34 -20.26 11.33
CA MET A 1 33.14 -20.97 10.86
C MET A 1 31.95 -20.43 11.61
N SER A 2 31.02 -19.74 10.95
CA SER A 2 29.69 -19.49 11.51
C SER A 2 28.71 -19.55 10.36
N GLN A 3 28.07 -20.70 10.21
CA GLN A 3 27.05 -20.93 9.19
C GLN A 3 25.83 -20.09 9.59
N LYS A 4 25.51 -19.07 8.81
CA LYS A 4 24.26 -18.31 8.94
C LYS A 4 23.14 -19.31 8.64
N ALA A 5 22.45 -19.77 9.68
CA ALA A 5 21.32 -20.66 9.53
C ALA A 5 20.33 -20.03 8.53
N ALA A 6 20.08 -20.72 7.43
CA ALA A 6 18.98 -20.39 6.53
C ALA A 6 17.70 -20.50 7.35
N SER A 7 17.16 -19.36 7.80
CA SER A 7 15.87 -19.32 8.48
C SER A 7 14.80 -19.98 7.60
N PRO A 8 13.83 -20.69 8.19
CA PRO A 8 12.65 -21.15 7.45
C PRO A 8 12.07 -19.96 6.68
N ARG A 9 11.70 -20.21 5.42
CA ARG A 9 11.34 -19.18 4.42
C ARG A 9 10.27 -18.26 5.00
N ALA A 10 10.70 -17.11 5.52
CA ALA A 10 9.79 -16.11 6.05
C ALA A 10 8.99 -15.54 4.89
N SER A 11 7.65 -15.62 4.96
CA SER A 11 6.79 -14.94 4.00
C SER A 11 6.42 -13.57 4.52
N ILE A 12 6.31 -12.58 3.63
CA ILE A 12 5.73 -11.28 3.97
C ILE A 12 4.23 -11.36 3.71
N ILE A 13 3.43 -10.98 4.70
CA ILE A 13 1.96 -10.99 4.62
C ILE A 13 1.40 -9.65 5.06
N ARG A 14 0.15 -9.37 4.67
CA ARG A 14 -0.60 -8.20 5.12
C ARG A 14 -0.75 -8.23 6.65
N CYS A 15 -0.52 -7.08 7.29
CA CYS A 15 -0.76 -6.93 8.71
C CYS A 15 -2.25 -7.11 9.00
N ALA A 16 -2.60 -8.15 9.78
CA ALA A 16 -3.99 -8.39 10.18
C ALA A 16 -4.54 -7.33 11.13
N SER A 17 -3.67 -6.60 11.84
CA SER A 17 -4.09 -5.57 12.78
C SER A 17 -4.68 -4.35 12.09
N CYS A 18 -4.06 -3.89 11.00
CA CYS A 18 -4.45 -2.67 10.28
C CYS A 18 -4.88 -2.93 8.84
N ASP A 19 -5.24 -4.18 8.50
CA ASP A 19 -5.59 -4.64 7.14
C ASP A 19 -4.69 -4.06 6.03
N GLY A 20 -3.39 -4.00 6.28
CA GLY A 20 -2.43 -3.54 5.28
C GLY A 20 -2.33 -2.05 5.07
N PHE A 21 -3.09 -1.22 5.78
CA PHE A 21 -2.99 0.23 5.65
C PHE A 21 -1.69 0.76 6.29
N GLY A 22 -1.30 0.21 7.43
CA GLY A 22 -0.12 0.69 8.17
C GLY A 22 -0.45 1.77 9.19
N TRP A 23 -1.65 2.34 9.15
CA TRP A 23 -2.18 3.26 10.16
C TRP A 23 -3.59 2.85 10.57
N PHE A 24 -4.10 3.51 11.61
CA PHE A 24 -5.50 3.54 12.00
C PHE A 24 -5.99 4.97 11.95
N ASP A 25 -7.25 5.14 11.58
CA ASP A 25 -7.95 6.43 11.72
C ASP A 25 -8.81 6.37 12.98
N ASP A 26 -8.68 7.37 13.85
CA ASP A 26 -9.61 7.59 14.94
C ASP A 26 -10.85 8.31 14.40
N GLU A 27 -12.00 7.64 14.51
CA GLU A 27 -13.27 8.13 13.96
C GLU A 27 -13.86 9.32 14.74
N PHE A 28 -13.37 9.61 15.94
CA PHE A 28 -13.88 10.65 16.81
C PHE A 28 -13.15 11.99 16.64
N ASP A 29 -11.82 11.98 16.54
CA ASP A 29 -11.02 13.19 16.34
C ASP A 29 -10.53 13.40 14.90
N GLY A 30 -10.56 12.35 14.08
CA GLY A 30 -10.06 12.36 12.70
C GLY A 30 -8.54 12.30 12.58
N GLU A 31 -7.83 11.97 13.66
CA GLU A 31 -6.38 11.77 13.66
C GLU A 31 -6.01 10.39 13.12
N SER A 32 -4.86 10.32 12.42
CA SER A 32 -4.29 9.05 11.95
C SER A 32 -3.05 8.72 12.79
N ALA A 33 -2.98 7.49 13.28
CA ALA A 33 -1.83 6.97 14.02
C ALA A 33 -1.24 5.73 13.35
N ASP A 34 0.10 5.62 13.36
CA ASP A 34 0.78 4.44 12.84
C ASP A 34 0.33 3.18 13.59
N CYS A 35 0.18 2.08 12.86
CA CYS A 35 -0.09 0.78 13.44
C CYS A 35 1.17 0.27 14.14
N ASP A 36 1.16 0.28 15.47
CA ASP A 36 2.27 -0.20 16.31
C ASP A 36 2.69 -1.64 16.00
N TRP A 37 1.73 -2.52 15.66
CA TRP A 37 2.00 -3.94 15.40
C TRP A 37 2.93 -4.17 14.19
N CYS A 38 2.75 -3.37 13.13
CA CYS A 38 3.58 -3.44 11.92
C CYS A 38 4.57 -2.28 11.82
N ALA A 39 4.65 -1.43 12.84
CA ALA A 39 5.44 -0.21 12.86
C ALA A 39 5.23 0.67 11.62
N GLY A 40 3.97 0.88 11.22
CA GLY A 40 3.62 1.74 10.08
C GLY A 40 3.74 1.09 8.70
N VAL A 41 4.25 -0.14 8.58
CA VAL A 41 4.60 -0.74 7.27
C VAL A 41 3.40 -1.32 6.52
N GLY A 42 2.34 -1.71 7.22
CA GLY A 42 1.20 -2.44 6.64
C GLY A 42 1.47 -3.94 6.39
N TYR A 43 2.71 -4.41 6.53
CA TYR A 43 3.10 -5.80 6.33
C TYR A 43 3.94 -6.34 7.49
N VAL A 44 3.89 -7.66 7.68
CA VAL A 44 4.62 -8.39 8.73
C VAL A 44 5.29 -9.63 8.16
N TYR A 45 6.33 -10.12 8.84
CA TYR A 45 6.84 -11.44 8.56
C TYR A 45 5.98 -12.51 9.23
N ARG A 46 5.69 -13.59 8.50
CA ARG A 46 5.16 -14.84 9.05
C ARG A 46 6.21 -15.93 9.00
N ARG A 47 6.45 -16.58 10.15
CA ARG A 47 7.30 -17.76 10.30
C ARG A 47 6.64 -18.76 11.23
N ASP A 48 6.43 -19.98 10.75
CA ASP A 48 5.82 -21.07 11.53
C ASP A 48 4.48 -20.66 12.20
N GLY A 49 3.67 -19.89 11.47
CA GLY A 49 2.38 -19.38 11.95
C GLY A 49 2.46 -18.22 12.93
N ARG A 50 3.65 -17.72 13.26
CA ARG A 50 3.86 -16.53 14.09
C ARG A 50 4.15 -15.31 13.24
N ASP A 51 3.48 -14.21 13.59
CA ASP A 51 3.60 -12.93 12.92
C ASP A 51 4.45 -11.98 13.74
N ALA A 52 5.36 -11.26 13.08
CA ALA A 52 6.21 -10.26 13.71
C ALA A 52 6.49 -9.10 12.76
N ALA A 53 6.65 -7.90 13.33
CA ALA A 53 7.08 -6.72 12.59
C ALA A 53 8.36 -7.00 11.80
N ILE A 54 8.45 -6.44 10.60
CA ILE A 54 9.65 -6.49 9.78
C ILE A 54 10.71 -5.60 10.47
N PRO A 55 11.88 -6.13 10.85
CA PRO A 55 12.93 -5.31 11.44
C PRO A 55 13.44 -4.27 10.44
N LYS A 56 13.72 -3.05 10.91
CA LYS A 56 14.25 -1.97 10.05
C LYS A 56 15.52 -2.36 9.28
N ALA A 57 16.35 -3.23 9.87
CA ALA A 57 17.57 -3.74 9.23
C ALA A 57 17.29 -4.56 7.96
N ASP A 58 16.08 -5.12 7.83
CA ASP A 58 15.69 -5.94 6.68
C ASP A 58 15.02 -5.11 5.58
N PHE A 59 14.65 -3.84 5.82
CA PHE A 59 13.87 -3.03 4.88
C PHE A 59 14.50 -2.96 3.49
N ALA A 60 15.80 -2.73 3.40
CA ALA A 60 16.51 -2.70 2.12
C ALA A 60 16.44 -4.05 1.38
N ALA A 61 16.41 -5.17 2.10
CA ALA A 61 16.36 -6.50 1.51
C ALA A 61 14.95 -6.89 1.03
N VAL A 62 13.89 -6.27 1.58
CA VAL A 62 12.50 -6.59 1.26
C VAL A 62 11.75 -5.49 0.52
N ALA A 63 12.39 -4.36 0.24
CA ALA A 63 11.77 -3.19 -0.41
C ALA A 63 11.00 -3.58 -1.69
N ASP A 64 11.66 -4.28 -2.62
CA ASP A 64 11.04 -4.73 -3.89
C ASP A 64 9.85 -5.68 -3.67
N ALA A 65 9.86 -6.45 -2.57
CA ALA A 65 8.77 -7.33 -2.24
C ALA A 65 7.56 -6.55 -1.68
N LEU A 66 7.83 -5.57 -0.80
CA LEU A 66 6.81 -4.69 -0.25
C LEU A 66 6.14 -3.84 -1.34
N GLU A 67 6.93 -3.27 -2.26
CA GLU A 67 6.39 -2.47 -3.37
C GLU A 67 5.47 -3.30 -4.28
N ARG A 68 5.87 -4.54 -4.59
CA ARG A 68 5.04 -5.44 -5.39
C ARG A 68 3.73 -5.79 -4.70
N LEU A 69 3.79 -6.13 -3.41
CA LEU A 69 2.60 -6.43 -2.61
C LEU A 69 1.66 -5.22 -2.54
N GLU A 70 2.21 -4.01 -2.42
CA GLU A 70 1.41 -2.80 -2.39
C GLU A 70 0.75 -2.49 -3.73
N HIS A 71 1.46 -2.68 -4.85
CA HIS A 71 0.85 -2.58 -6.17
C HIS A 71 -0.28 -3.59 -6.38
N GLU A 72 -0.13 -4.82 -5.90
CA GLU A 72 -1.18 -5.84 -5.94
C GLU A 72 -2.39 -5.40 -5.11
N ARG A 73 -2.16 -4.94 -3.87
CA ARG A 73 -3.21 -4.42 -3.00
C ARG A 73 -3.95 -3.23 -3.61
N LEU A 74 -3.23 -2.26 -4.17
CA LEU A 74 -3.85 -1.11 -4.83
C LEU A 74 -4.78 -1.57 -5.95
N ARG A 75 -4.38 -2.57 -6.75
CA ARG A 75 -5.24 -3.14 -7.80
C ARG A 75 -6.49 -3.80 -7.24
N GLU A 76 -6.39 -4.49 -6.10
CA GLU A 76 -7.56 -5.05 -5.40
C GLU A 76 -8.54 -3.95 -4.96
N LEU A 77 -8.02 -2.79 -4.55
CA LEU A 77 -8.83 -1.59 -4.23
C LEU A 77 -9.38 -0.88 -5.47
N GLY A 78 -9.11 -1.39 -6.67
CA GLY A 78 -9.57 -0.82 -7.93
C GLY A 78 -8.63 0.21 -8.56
N TYR A 79 -7.41 0.37 -8.03
CA TYR A 79 -6.40 1.21 -8.65
C TYR A 79 -5.88 0.58 -9.95
N GLN A 80 -6.04 1.30 -11.06
CA GLN A 80 -5.69 0.80 -12.39
C GLN A 80 -4.27 1.19 -12.85
N GLY A 81 -3.46 1.84 -12.00
CA GLY A 81 -2.08 2.22 -12.34
C GLY A 81 -1.95 3.41 -13.30
N ALA A 82 -3.06 3.98 -13.78
CA ALA A 82 -3.05 5.12 -14.68
C ALA A 82 -3.65 6.35 -13.97
N ALA A 83 -2.83 7.39 -13.81
CA ALA A 83 -3.34 8.70 -13.47
C ALA A 83 -4.22 9.21 -14.63
N LYS A 84 -5.54 9.14 -14.45
CA LYS A 84 -6.48 9.74 -15.39
C LYS A 84 -6.40 11.26 -15.24
N LYS A 85 -6.10 11.98 -16.33
CA LYS A 85 -6.27 13.43 -16.36
C LYS A 85 -7.73 13.78 -16.01
N PRO A 86 -8.05 14.97 -15.48
CA PRO A 86 -9.42 15.30 -15.06
C PRO A 86 -10.51 14.96 -16.10
N TRP A 87 -10.26 15.26 -17.38
CA TRP A 87 -11.16 14.95 -18.50
C TRP A 87 -11.21 13.49 -18.96
N GLN A 88 -10.33 12.64 -18.43
CA GLN A 88 -10.35 11.19 -18.64
C GLN A 88 -11.07 10.46 -17.50
N GLN A 89 -11.47 11.16 -16.44
CA GLN A 89 -12.16 10.56 -15.29
C GLN A 89 -13.66 10.53 -15.56
N GLU A 90 -14.24 9.32 -15.58
CA GLU A 90 -15.67 9.09 -15.80
C GLU A 90 -16.55 9.92 -14.85
N ILE A 91 -16.18 10.01 -13.56
CA ILE A 91 -16.94 10.76 -12.55
C ILE A 91 -17.05 12.26 -12.85
N ARG A 92 -16.18 12.77 -13.72
CA ARG A 92 -16.08 14.20 -14.05
C ARG A 92 -16.72 14.53 -15.39
N LYS A 93 -17.23 13.54 -16.13
CA LYS A 93 -18.06 13.79 -17.32
C LYS A 93 -19.19 14.74 -16.92
N ASP A 94 -19.47 15.72 -17.78
CA ASP A 94 -20.44 16.81 -17.57
C ASP A 94 -20.08 17.89 -16.53
N THR A 95 -18.93 17.79 -15.86
CA THR A 95 -18.39 18.90 -15.07
C THR A 95 -17.46 19.79 -15.91
N GLN A 96 -17.22 21.03 -15.48
CA GLN A 96 -16.22 21.90 -16.10
C GLN A 96 -14.83 21.25 -16.12
N LEU A 97 -14.51 20.45 -15.10
CA LEU A 97 -13.25 19.71 -14.97
C LEU A 97 -13.18 18.46 -15.86
N GLY A 98 -14.30 18.03 -16.45
CA GLY A 98 -14.38 16.95 -17.42
C GLY A 98 -14.03 17.38 -18.85
N ARG A 99 -13.92 18.69 -19.12
CA ARG A 99 -13.55 19.21 -20.45
C ARG A 99 -12.04 19.11 -20.66
N ASN A 100 -11.62 18.60 -21.82
CA ASN A 100 -10.20 18.58 -22.18
C ASN A 100 -9.76 20.00 -22.59
N PRO A 101 -8.86 20.66 -21.84
CA PRO A 101 -8.49 22.05 -22.11
C PRO A 101 -7.62 22.21 -23.38
N TYR A 102 -7.10 21.12 -23.94
CA TYR A 102 -6.18 21.15 -25.08
C TYR A 102 -6.83 20.87 -26.42
N THR A 103 -8.10 20.47 -26.47
CA THR A 103 -8.81 20.24 -27.73
C THR A 103 -9.39 21.52 -28.34
N GLY A 104 -9.24 22.69 -27.68
CA GLY A 104 -9.98 23.89 -28.06
C GLY A 104 -11.49 23.68 -27.84
N GLY A 105 -12.20 24.74 -27.45
CA GLY A 105 -13.65 24.66 -27.41
C GLY A 105 -14.18 24.58 -28.84
N ASP A 106 -14.64 23.42 -29.26
CA ASP A 106 -15.59 23.32 -30.36
C ASP A 106 -16.98 23.15 -29.75
N ALA A 107 -17.82 24.16 -30.04
CA ALA A 107 -19.25 24.35 -29.82
C ALA A 107 -20.08 23.18 -29.25
#